data_AF-A0A4Q3KMZ3-F1
#
_entry.id   AF-A0A4Q3KMZ3-F1
#
_cell.length_a   1.000
_cell.length_b   1.000
_cell.length_c   1.000
_cell.angle_alpha   90.00
_cell.angle_beta   90.00
_cell.angle_gamma   90.00
#
_symmetry.space_group_name_H-M   'P 1'
#
loop_
_entity.id
_entity.type
_entity.pdbx_description
1 polymer ?
#
loop_
_entity_poly.entity_id
_entity_poly.type
_entity_poly.pdbx_seq_one_letter_code
_entity_poly.pdbx_strand_id
1 'polypeptide(L)' 'GAAVNVTLGLRVPRTSPDHGTAFDRVGMGTARADGMFAALETAYRMATGGWAPVYNASTQTAPVIRS' A
#
# COMPACT_ATOMS: atom_id res chain seq x y z
N GLY A 1 -11.47 13.84 6.83
CA GLY A 1 -10.98 12.51 6.43
C GLY A 1 -9.48 12.56 6.37
N ALA A 2 -8.77 11.54 6.86
CA ALA A 2 -7.32 11.48 6.72
C ALA A 2 -6.95 11.16 5.26
N ALA A 3 -5.93 11.82 4.71
CA ALA A 3 -5.44 11.49 3.38
C ALA A 3 -4.54 10.24 3.45
N VAL A 4 -4.47 9.49 2.35
CA VAL A 4 -3.71 8.25 2.24
C VAL A 4 -2.84 8.31 1.00
N ASN A 5 -1.56 8.05 1.17
CA ASN A 5 -0.65 7.86 0.05
C ASN A 5 -0.82 6.45 -0.51
N VAL A 6 -0.98 6.33 -1.83
CA VAL A 6 -1.10 5.04 -2.54
C VAL A 6 0.04 4.94 -3.55
N THR A 7 0.69 3.79 -3.62
CA THR A 7 1.72 3.53 -4.64
C THR A 7 1.17 2.61 -5.72
N LEU A 8 1.22 3.11 -6.97
CA LEU A 8 0.80 2.39 -8.15
C LEU A 8 2.00 1.67 -8.79
N GLY A 9 1.72 0.64 -9.58
CA GLY A 9 2.74 -0.13 -10.32
C GLY A 9 3.46 -1.22 -9.54
N LEU A 10 3.21 -1.35 -8.22
CA LEU A 10 3.66 -2.49 -7.45
C LEU A 10 2.79 -3.73 -7.72
N ARG A 11 3.30 -4.92 -7.38
CA ARG A 11 2.56 -6.19 -7.52
C ARG A 11 1.57 -6.43 -6.37
N VAL A 12 1.72 -5.69 -5.29
CA VAL A 12 0.90 -5.78 -4.08
C VAL A 12 0.35 -4.40 -3.74
N PRO A 13 -0.84 -4.31 -3.11
CA PRO A 13 -1.33 -3.05 -2.59
C PRO A 13 -0.32 -2.45 -1.61
N ARG A 14 -0.01 -1.15 -1.79
CA ARG A 14 0.85 -0.40 -0.88
C ARG A 14 0.26 0.96 -0.60
N THR A 15 0.00 1.21 0.67
CA THR A 15 -0.47 2.50 1.20
C THR A 15 0.44 2.99 2.30
N SER A 16 0.37 4.27 2.64
CA SER A 16 1.01 4.85 3.81
C SER A 16 0.24 6.07 4.32
N PRO A 17 0.40 6.48 5.59
CA PRO A 17 -0.09 7.76 6.06
C PRO A 17 0.50 8.92 5.24
N ASP A 18 -0.18 10.07 5.27
CA ASP A 18 0.16 11.32 4.59
C ASP A 18 1.15 12.20 5.37
N HIS A 19 1.53 11.78 6.58
CA HIS A 19 2.42 12.53 7.47
C HIS A 19 3.77 11.82 7.68
N GLY A 20 4.75 12.60 8.12
CA GLY A 20 6.08 12.12 8.50
C GLY A 20 6.13 11.50 9.91
N THR A 21 7.34 11.31 10.42
CA THR A 21 7.62 10.59 11.66
C THR A 21 7.17 11.29 12.95
N ALA A 22 6.94 12.61 12.92
CA ALA A 22 6.56 13.41 14.08
C ALA A 22 7.48 13.15 15.31
N PHE A 23 8.81 13.25 15.12
CA PHE A 23 9.80 13.00 16.17
C PHE A 23 9.59 13.85 17.43
N ASP A 24 9.06 15.05 17.26
CA ASP A 24 8.65 15.97 18.33
C ASP A 24 7.53 15.42 19.21
N ARG A 25 6.88 14.30 18.84
CA ARG A 25 5.76 13.67 19.57
C ARG A 25 6.01 12.24 20.01
N VAL A 26 7.19 11.69 19.74
CA VAL A 26 7.53 10.32 20.11
C VAL A 26 7.57 10.18 21.63
N GLY A 27 6.96 9.10 22.14
CA GLY A 27 6.91 8.81 23.58
C GLY A 27 5.93 9.67 24.39
N MET A 28 5.22 10.60 23.75
CA MET A 28 4.27 11.49 24.45
C MET A 28 2.85 10.92 24.56
N GLY A 29 2.54 9.84 23.83
CA GLY A 29 1.19 9.25 23.82
C GLY A 29 0.11 10.10 23.13
N THR A 30 0.50 11.17 22.43
CA THR A 30 -0.42 12.14 21.80
C THR A 30 -0.52 12.02 20.28
N ALA A 31 0.14 11.01 19.69
CA ALA A 31 0.07 10.76 18.25
C ALA A 31 -1.35 10.35 17.82
N ARG A 32 -1.84 10.95 16.73
CA ARG A 32 -3.13 10.57 16.14
C ARG A 32 -2.93 9.37 15.21
N ALA A 33 -3.62 8.27 15.48
CA ALA A 33 -3.54 7.05 14.69
C ALA A 33 -4.46 7.03 13.45
N ASP A 34 -5.37 8.02 13.32
CA ASP A 34 -6.42 8.06 12.29
C ASP A 34 -5.88 7.91 10.86
N GLY A 35 -4.73 8.53 10.55
CA GLY A 35 -4.08 8.42 9.23
C GLY A 35 -3.55 7.02 8.94
N MET A 36 -3.00 6.35 9.95
CA MET A 36 -2.55 4.97 9.81
C MET A 36 -3.72 4.00 9.65
N PHE A 37 -4.81 4.19 10.40
CA PHE A 37 -6.03 3.39 10.22
C PHE A 37 -6.64 3.57 8.84
N ALA A 38 -6.73 4.81 8.34
CA ALA A 38 -7.20 5.07 6.99
C ALA A 38 -6.32 4.39 5.92
N ALA A 39 -4.99 4.38 6.11
CA ALA A 39 -4.07 3.71 5.21
C ALA A 39 -4.27 2.19 5.19
N LEU A 40 -4.43 1.57 6.37
CA LEU A 40 -4.71 0.14 6.50
C LEU A 40 -6.04 -0.26 5.88
N GLU A 41 -7.11 0.49 6.17
CA GLU A 41 -8.44 0.25 5.60
C GLU A 41 -8.42 0.36 4.07
N THR A 42 -7.70 1.36 3.53
CA THR A 42 -7.53 1.52 2.08
C THR A 42 -6.81 0.31 1.47
N ALA A 43 -5.72 -0.16 2.08
CA ALA A 43 -5.00 -1.34 1.61
C ALA A 43 -5.87 -2.61 1.66
N TYR A 44 -6.64 -2.78 2.73
CA TYR A 44 -7.57 -3.90 2.87
C TYR A 44 -8.63 -3.90 1.77
N ARG A 45 -9.25 -2.74 1.49
CA ARG A 45 -10.22 -2.59 0.41
C ARG A 45 -9.62 -2.86 -0.97
N MET A 46 -8.39 -2.42 -1.22
CA MET A 46 -7.70 -2.74 -2.47
C MET A 46 -7.48 -4.24 -2.59
N ALA A 47 -6.99 -4.90 -1.53
CA ALA A 47 -6.73 -6.33 -1.53
C ALA A 47 -8.01 -7.18 -1.74
N THR A 48 -9.13 -6.80 -1.13
CA THR A 48 -10.38 -7.56 -1.20
C THR A 48 -11.30 -7.14 -2.36
N GLY A 49 -11.20 -5.89 -2.82
CA GLY A 49 -12.01 -5.30 -3.89
C GLY A 49 -11.56 -5.65 -5.31
N GLY A 50 -10.70 -6.65 -5.46
CA GLY A 50 -10.21 -7.08 -6.76
C GLY A 50 -9.01 -6.28 -7.25
N TRP A 51 -8.01 -6.07 -6.39
CA TRP A 51 -6.62 -5.97 -6.85
C TRP A 51 -6.27 -7.26 -7.58
N ALA A 52 -6.76 -7.38 -8.81
CA ALA A 52 -6.33 -8.38 -9.76
C ALA A 52 -4.83 -8.15 -9.92
N PRO A 53 -4.01 -9.21 -9.97
CA PRO A 53 -2.60 -9.01 -10.21
C PRO A 53 -2.49 -8.31 -11.56
N VAL A 54 -2.16 -7.02 -11.56
CA VAL A 54 -1.89 -6.25 -12.78
C VAL A 54 -0.71 -6.88 -13.56
N TYR A 55 -0.02 -7.84 -12.94
CA TYR A 55 1.01 -8.70 -13.51
C TYR A 55 0.53 -10.02 -14.14
N ASN A 56 -0.75 -10.44 -14.03
CA ASN A 56 -1.19 -11.73 -14.58
C ASN A 56 -1.34 -11.76 -16.12
N ALA A 57 -1.20 -10.62 -16.79
CA ALA A 57 -1.30 -10.53 -18.24
C ALA A 57 0.04 -10.73 -18.98
N SER A 58 1.20 -10.69 -18.30
CA SER A 58 2.52 -10.71 -18.96
C SER A 58 3.48 -11.81 -18.50
N THR A 59 3.18 -12.57 -17.44
CA THR A 59 4.06 -13.64 -16.95
C THR A 59 3.65 -15.05 -17.37
N GLN A 60 2.65 -15.21 -18.23
CA GLN A 60 2.29 -16.52 -18.83
C GLN A 60 2.94 -16.75 -20.20
N THR A 61 4.16 -16.25 -20.45
CA THR A 61 5.09 -16.70 -21.51
C THR A 61 6.40 -15.91 -21.42
N ALA A 62 7.23 -16.16 -20.41
CA ALA A 62 8.67 -15.96 -20.65
C ALA A 62 9.14 -17.16 -21.48
N PRO A 63 9.63 -16.98 -22.73
CA PRO A 63 10.16 -18.10 -23.49
C PRO A 63 11.38 -18.61 -22.73
N VAL A 64 11.29 -19.81 -22.18
CA VAL A 64 12.47 -20.54 -21.75
C VAL A 64 13.20 -20.91 -23.04
N ILE A 65 14.14 -20.07 -23.47
CA ILE A 65 15.12 -20.45 -24.49
C ILE A 65 15.96 -21.56 -23.86
N ARG A 66 15.57 -22.82 -24.13
CA ARG A 66 16.42 -23.97 -23.87
C ARG A 66 17.43 -24.03 -25.01
N SER A 67 18.70 -23.80 -24.67
CA SER A 67 19.88 -24.15 -25.47
C SER A 67 20.04 -25.65 -25.57
#